data_AF-A0AAV2RYY6-F1
#
_entry.id   AF-A0AAV2RYY6-F1
#
_cell.length_a   1.000
_cell.length_b   1.000
_cell.length_c   1.000
_cell.angle_alpha   90.00
_cell.angle_beta   90.00
_cell.angle_gamma   90.00
#
_symmetry.space_group_name_H-M   'P 1'
#
loop_
_entity.id
_entity.type
_entity.pdbx_description
1 polymer ?
#
loop_
_entity_poly.entity_id
_entity_poly.type
_entity_poly.pdbx_seq_one_letter_code
_entity_poly.pdbx_strand_id
1 'polypeptide(L)'
;MMAIRSRKLEALLVLLLTMVPWPGPLEPRPTCTRDKAQLVRKLINKRWVPVLERYGVSMPLECPLHGIRDVFSKQDEAKIYNPPQWTCGFCGKSFYHEAHLDRHLDNRHSEHLNNGEDSVCLADFCDIMRCEVLLERMQDFDDTLPSNSALDLWHQPAMLLTTPARHQERSQTG
;
A
#
# COMPACT_ATOMS: atom_id res chain seq x y z
N MET A 1 -18.29 -58.06 -11.70
CA MET A 1 -17.37 -57.47 -12.70
C MET A 1 -17.23 -55.93 -12.64
N MET A 2 -17.88 -55.22 -11.69
CA MET A 2 -17.81 -53.74 -11.59
C MET A 2 -16.58 -53.18 -10.84
N ALA A 3 -16.01 -53.91 -9.88
CA ALA A 3 -14.88 -53.43 -9.06
C ALA A 3 -13.55 -53.29 -9.83
N ILE A 4 -13.38 -54.02 -10.94
CA ILE A 4 -12.15 -54.01 -11.75
C ILE A 4 -12.09 -52.73 -12.61
N ARG A 5 -13.23 -52.10 -12.92
CA ARG A 5 -13.32 -50.90 -13.75
C ARG A 5 -12.99 -49.61 -12.98
N SER A 6 -13.34 -49.55 -11.68
CA SER A 6 -13.00 -48.44 -10.77
C SER A 6 -11.49 -48.34 -10.52
N ARG A 7 -10.84 -49.48 -10.25
CA ARG A 7 -9.39 -49.53 -9.98
C ARG A 7 -8.54 -49.08 -11.16
N LYS A 8 -8.99 -49.34 -12.39
CA LYS A 8 -8.33 -48.86 -13.61
C LYS A 8 -8.49 -47.34 -13.79
N LEU A 9 -9.63 -46.78 -13.37
CA LEU A 9 -9.89 -45.35 -13.43
C LEU A 9 -9.04 -44.59 -12.40
N GLU A 10 -8.94 -45.12 -11.19
CA GLU A 10 -8.09 -44.60 -10.11
C GLU A 10 -6.61 -44.67 -10.50
N ALA A 11 -6.15 -45.79 -11.09
CA ALA A 11 -4.78 -45.92 -11.57
C ALA A 11 -4.47 -44.94 -12.73
N LEU A 12 -5.42 -44.71 -13.63
CA LEU A 12 -5.30 -43.70 -14.69
C LEU A 12 -5.26 -42.28 -14.12
N LEU A 13 -6.05 -41.99 -13.09
CA LEU A 13 -6.06 -40.68 -12.42
C LEU A 13 -4.72 -40.41 -11.72
N VAL A 14 -4.19 -41.39 -10.99
CA VAL A 14 -2.87 -41.30 -10.35
C VAL A 14 -1.76 -41.11 -11.40
N LEU A 15 -1.81 -41.88 -12.49
CA LEU A 15 -0.86 -41.73 -13.59
C LEU A 15 -0.93 -40.32 -14.21
N LEU A 16 -2.15 -39.80 -14.46
CA LEU A 16 -2.35 -38.44 -14.96
C LEU A 16 -1.81 -37.38 -13.98
N LEU A 17 -2.05 -37.53 -12.68
CA LEU A 17 -1.53 -36.61 -11.65
C LEU A 17 0.00 -36.65 -11.55
N THR A 18 0.65 -37.79 -11.81
CA THR A 18 2.11 -37.89 -11.88
C THR A 18 2.71 -37.38 -13.18
N MET A 19 1.90 -37.28 -14.25
CA MET A 19 2.32 -36.78 -15.57
C MET A 19 2.16 -35.27 -15.70
N VAL A 20 1.46 -34.61 -14.76
CA VAL A 20 1.52 -33.15 -14.63
C VAL A 20 2.93 -32.83 -14.12
N PRO A 21 3.80 -32.21 -14.93
CA PRO A 21 5.12 -31.80 -14.46
C PRO A 21 4.91 -30.93 -13.23
N TRP A 22 5.52 -31.32 -12.11
CA TRP A 22 5.54 -30.50 -10.91
C TRP A 22 5.91 -29.07 -11.35
N PRO A 23 5.12 -28.03 -10.99
CA PRO A 23 5.47 -26.67 -11.36
C PRO A 23 6.92 -26.47 -10.92
N GLY A 24 7.79 -26.14 -11.87
CA GLY A 24 9.22 -26.04 -11.63
C GLY A 24 9.54 -25.11 -10.46
N PRO A 25 10.79 -25.07 -9.99
CA PRO A 25 11.21 -24.11 -8.97
C PRO A 25 10.61 -22.75 -9.31
N LEU A 26 9.83 -22.19 -8.38
CA LEU A 26 9.19 -20.90 -8.56
C LEU A 26 10.26 -19.92 -9.06
N GLU A 27 9.94 -19.15 -10.09
CA GLU A 27 10.83 -18.11 -10.63
C GLU A 27 11.48 -17.35 -9.46
N PRO A 28 12.79 -17.07 -9.51
CA PRO A 28 13.47 -16.32 -8.46
C PRO A 28 12.66 -15.08 -8.16
N ARG A 29 12.25 -14.89 -6.89
CA ARG A 29 11.46 -13.71 -6.51
C ARG A 29 12.23 -12.47 -6.97
N PRO A 30 11.61 -11.57 -7.75
CA PRO A 30 12.28 -10.36 -8.18
C PRO A 30 12.74 -9.57 -6.94
N THR A 31 13.85 -8.86 -7.07
CA THR A 31 14.35 -8.01 -5.98
C THR A 31 13.30 -6.95 -5.65
N CYS A 32 12.82 -6.95 -4.41
CA CYS A 32 11.73 -6.08 -4.00
C CYS A 32 12.13 -4.60 -4.05
N THR A 33 11.56 -3.84 -4.98
CA THR A 33 11.87 -2.41 -5.13
C THR A 33 11.10 -1.58 -4.11
N ARG A 34 11.84 -0.86 -3.25
CA ARG A 34 11.29 -0.10 -2.12
C ARG A 34 10.29 0.99 -2.53
N ASP A 35 10.64 1.84 -3.50
CA ASP A 35 9.81 2.99 -3.90
C ASP A 35 8.41 2.54 -4.35
N LYS A 36 8.35 1.48 -5.15
CA LYS A 36 7.12 0.86 -5.63
C LYS A 36 6.32 0.23 -4.49
N ALA A 37 6.97 -0.51 -3.59
CA ALA A 37 6.31 -1.09 -2.42
C ALA A 37 5.73 0.00 -1.51
N GLN A 38 6.46 1.09 -1.29
CA GLN A 38 6.00 2.25 -0.52
C GLN A 38 4.82 2.95 -1.20
N LEU A 39 4.83 3.04 -2.53
CA LEU A 39 3.71 3.58 -3.31
C LEU A 39 2.43 2.78 -3.06
N VAL A 40 2.50 1.46 -3.19
CA VAL A 40 1.37 0.54 -3.00
C VAL A 40 0.91 0.59 -1.54
N ARG A 41 1.82 0.60 -0.57
CA ARG A 41 1.51 0.75 0.86
C ARG A 41 0.76 2.06 1.14
N LYS A 42 1.26 3.18 0.62
CA LYS A 42 0.61 4.51 0.75
C LYS A 42 -0.79 4.48 0.14
N LEU A 43 -0.98 3.83 -1.01
CA LEU A 43 -2.30 3.69 -1.63
C LEU A 43 -3.26 2.87 -0.76
N ILE A 44 -2.83 1.70 -0.27
CA ILE A 44 -3.65 0.82 0.58
C ILE A 44 -4.07 1.58 1.85
N ASN A 45 -3.11 2.18 2.55
CA ASN A 45 -3.37 2.87 3.82
C ASN A 45 -4.21 4.15 3.64
N LYS A 46 -3.97 4.95 2.58
CA LYS A 46 -4.70 6.20 2.37
C LYS A 46 -6.08 6.00 1.73
N ARG A 47 -6.27 4.99 0.87
CA ARG A 47 -7.51 4.82 0.09
C ARG A 47 -8.35 3.62 0.53
N TRP A 48 -7.74 2.49 0.86
CA TRP A 48 -8.49 1.25 1.06
C TRP A 48 -8.84 1.04 2.53
N VAL A 49 -7.86 1.15 3.43
CA VAL A 49 -8.06 0.98 4.88
C VAL A 49 -9.22 1.84 5.42
N PRO A 50 -9.35 3.14 5.08
CA PRO A 50 -10.46 3.96 5.58
C PRO A 50 -11.84 3.51 5.09
N VAL A 51 -11.90 2.89 3.90
CA VAL A 51 -13.14 2.32 3.37
C VAL A 51 -13.50 1.06 4.13
N LEU A 52 -12.53 0.16 4.35
CA LEU A 52 -12.71 -1.06 5.12
C LEU A 52 -13.21 -0.75 6.55
N GLU A 53 -12.58 0.23 7.20
CA GLU A 53 -12.97 0.69 8.54
C GLU A 53 -14.40 1.26 8.58
N ARG A 54 -14.82 2.00 7.55
CA ARG A 54 -16.20 2.50 7.42
C ARG A 54 -17.24 1.37 7.42
N TYR A 55 -16.90 0.22 6.84
CA TYR A 55 -17.76 -0.96 6.80
C TYR A 55 -17.53 -1.91 7.99
N GLY A 56 -16.65 -1.56 8.95
CA GLY A 56 -16.37 -2.37 10.13
C GLY A 56 -15.62 -3.68 9.83
N VAL A 57 -14.93 -3.75 8.69
CA VAL A 57 -14.17 -4.93 8.27
C VAL A 57 -12.68 -4.61 8.38
N SER A 58 -11.89 -5.47 9.02
CA SER A 58 -10.42 -5.38 8.98
C SER A 58 -9.86 -6.16 7.79
N MET A 59 -8.66 -5.80 7.36
CA MET A 59 -7.95 -6.59 6.35
C MET A 59 -7.61 -7.96 6.97
N PRO A 60 -7.98 -9.09 6.34
CA PRO A 60 -7.68 -10.42 6.88
C PRO A 60 -6.18 -10.71 6.79
N LEU A 61 -5.65 -11.51 7.72
CA LEU A 61 -4.22 -11.85 7.79
C LEU A 61 -3.77 -12.66 6.55
N GLU A 62 -4.67 -13.41 5.96
CA GLU A 62 -4.45 -14.19 4.74
C GLU A 62 -4.31 -13.30 3.50
N CYS A 63 -4.68 -12.01 3.58
CA CYS A 63 -4.57 -11.07 2.47
C CYS A 63 -3.09 -10.79 2.15
N PRO A 64 -2.64 -10.96 0.89
CA PRO A 64 -1.27 -10.61 0.49
C PRO A 64 -0.91 -9.14 0.69
N LEU A 65 -1.91 -8.26 0.72
CA LEU A 65 -1.76 -6.81 0.88
C LEU A 65 -1.81 -6.37 2.35
N HIS A 66 -1.93 -7.31 3.29
CA HIS A 66 -1.95 -7.00 4.70
C HIS A 66 -0.61 -6.40 5.14
N GLY A 67 -0.63 -5.28 5.88
CA GLY A 67 0.58 -4.54 6.28
C GLY A 67 1.64 -5.41 6.95
N ILE A 68 1.25 -6.29 7.87
CA ILE A 68 2.16 -7.22 8.57
C ILE A 68 2.97 -8.12 7.61
N ARG A 69 2.41 -8.45 6.45
CA ARG A 69 3.06 -9.36 5.47
C ARG A 69 4.04 -8.64 4.55
N ASP A 70 4.03 -7.31 4.55
CA ASP A 70 4.97 -6.53 3.75
C ASP A 70 6.41 -6.73 4.23
N VAL A 71 7.31 -6.99 3.27
CA VAL A 71 8.76 -7.15 3.50
C VAL A 71 9.35 -5.96 4.26
N PHE A 72 8.84 -4.75 4.02
CA PHE A 72 9.35 -3.53 4.65
C PHE A 72 8.54 -3.07 5.88
N SER A 73 7.55 -3.83 6.38
CA SER A 73 6.62 -3.40 7.45
C SER A 73 7.35 -2.81 8.65
N LYS A 74 8.30 -3.56 9.23
CA LYS A 74 9.06 -3.13 10.42
C LYS A 74 9.89 -1.87 10.18
N GLN A 75 10.46 -1.73 8.99
CA GLN A 75 11.27 -0.56 8.64
C GLN A 75 10.40 0.68 8.44
N ASP A 76 9.20 0.51 7.88
CA ASP A 76 8.23 1.61 7.69
C ASP A 76 7.68 2.09 9.04
N GLU A 77 7.35 1.16 9.95
CA GLU A 77 6.92 1.45 11.34
C GLU A 77 7.99 2.20 12.14
N ALA A 78 9.28 1.96 11.85
CA ALA A 78 10.39 2.64 12.51
C ALA A 78 10.66 4.05 11.96
N LYS A 79 9.94 4.52 10.94
CA LYS A 79 10.09 5.90 10.45
C LYS A 79 9.33 6.85 11.35
N ILE A 80 10.04 7.82 11.93
CA ILE A 80 9.44 8.85 12.78
C ILE A 80 9.55 10.19 12.06
N TYR A 81 8.41 10.80 11.73
CA TYR A 81 8.38 12.15 11.16
C TYR A 81 8.24 13.19 12.27
N ASN A 82 9.30 13.96 12.49
CA ASN A 82 9.35 15.07 13.44
C ASN A 82 9.68 16.35 12.65
N PRO A 83 8.68 17.10 12.16
CA PRO A 83 8.89 18.23 11.25
C PRO A 83 10.01 19.17 11.72
N PRO A 84 10.97 19.55 10.85
CA PRO A 84 11.06 19.27 9.41
C PRO A 84 11.88 18.01 9.07
N GLN A 85 12.17 17.14 10.03
CA GLN A 85 13.11 16.03 9.87
C GLN A 85 12.46 14.65 10.03
N TRP A 86 13.11 13.65 9.46
CA TRP A 86 12.81 12.23 9.61
C TRP A 86 13.84 11.58 10.51
N THR A 87 13.42 10.75 11.46
CA THR A 87 14.31 10.06 12.40
C THR A 87 14.14 8.55 12.28
N CYS A 88 15.26 7.83 12.26
CA CYS A 88 15.27 6.37 12.30
C CYS A 88 14.95 5.87 13.71
N GLY A 89 13.88 5.11 13.88
CA GLY A 89 13.46 4.55 15.16
C GLY A 89 14.40 3.47 15.71
N PHE A 90 15.28 2.89 14.89
CA PHE A 90 16.24 1.86 15.34
C PHE A 90 17.51 2.47 15.96
N CYS A 91 18.06 3.53 15.37
CA CYS A 91 19.35 4.09 15.80
C CYS A 91 19.31 5.59 16.16
N GLY A 92 18.16 6.26 15.98
CA GLY A 92 17.96 7.67 16.34
C GLY A 92 18.58 8.69 15.37
N LYS A 93 19.19 8.27 14.25
CA LYS A 93 19.75 9.20 13.26
C LYS A 93 18.65 9.96 12.55
N SER A 94 18.84 11.28 12.37
CA SER A 94 17.91 12.14 11.65
C SER A 94 18.36 12.49 10.24
N PHE A 95 17.40 12.75 9.37
CA PHE A 95 17.54 13.03 7.94
C PHE A 95 16.54 14.10 7.53
N TYR A 96 16.91 14.95 6.56
CA TYR A 96 16.01 16.00 6.06
C TYR A 96 14.88 15.48 5.14
N HIS A 97 15.09 14.36 4.44
CA HIS A 97 14.11 13.81 3.49
C HIS A 97 13.83 12.34 3.78
N GLU A 98 12.59 11.90 3.56
CA GLU A 98 12.17 10.49 3.74
C GLU A 98 13.07 9.56 2.92
N ALA A 99 13.35 9.91 1.65
CA ALA A 99 14.20 9.11 0.77
C ALA A 99 15.63 8.85 1.32
N HIS A 100 16.18 9.78 2.10
CA HIS A 100 17.48 9.58 2.74
C HIS A 100 17.39 8.62 3.92
N LEU A 101 16.30 8.68 4.69
CA LEU A 101 16.02 7.71 5.74
C LEU A 101 15.77 6.32 5.15
N ASP A 102 15.03 6.22 4.05
CA ASP A 102 14.79 4.96 3.35
C ASP A 102 16.08 4.28 2.91
N ARG A 103 16.94 5.02 2.20
CA ARG A 103 18.27 4.52 1.82
C ARG A 103 19.12 4.14 3.03
N HIS A 104 18.98 4.85 4.15
CA HIS A 104 19.67 4.49 5.38
C HIS A 104 19.16 3.14 5.94
N LEU A 105 17.85 2.92 5.95
CA LEU A 105 17.23 1.67 6.39
C LEU A 105 17.68 0.49 5.52
N ASP A 106 17.73 0.65 4.20
CA ASP A 106 18.23 -0.38 3.28
C ASP A 106 19.67 -0.79 3.57
N ASN A 107 20.56 0.19 3.79
CA ASN A 107 22.00 -0.05 3.91
C ASN A 107 22.47 -0.45 5.31
N ARG A 108 21.76 -0.01 6.35
CA ARG A 108 22.21 -0.14 7.75
C ARG A 108 21.29 -1.01 8.60
N HIS A 109 20.07 -1.26 8.14
CA HIS A 109 19.02 -1.94 8.89
C HIS A 109 18.33 -3.03 8.06
N SER A 110 19.07 -3.68 7.16
CA SER A 110 18.58 -4.80 6.35
C SER A 110 18.15 -6.00 7.19
N GLU A 111 18.66 -6.12 8.41
CA GLU A 111 18.26 -7.13 9.40
C GLU A 111 16.81 -6.96 9.88
N HIS A 112 16.23 -5.77 9.70
CA HIS A 112 14.85 -5.47 10.08
C HIS A 112 13.84 -5.70 8.94
N LEU A 113 14.22 -6.39 7.87
CA LEU A 113 13.29 -6.83 6.84
C LEU A 113 12.45 -8.02 7.33
N ASN A 114 11.18 -8.07 6.93
CA ASN A 114 10.33 -9.22 7.16
C ASN A 114 10.66 -10.31 6.13
N ASN A 115 11.46 -11.29 6.54
CA ASN A 115 11.86 -12.44 5.72
C ASN A 115 11.06 -13.70 6.09
N GLY A 116 9.85 -13.56 6.64
CA GLY A 116 8.95 -14.69 6.91
C GLY A 116 8.57 -15.45 5.63
N GLU A 117 8.19 -16.72 5.76
CA GLU A 117 7.73 -17.53 4.62
C GLU A 117 6.49 -16.92 3.94
N ASP A 118 5.66 -16.25 4.74
CA ASP A 118 4.44 -15.54 4.38
C ASP A 118 4.66 -14.08 3.93
N SER A 119 5.92 -13.61 3.92
CA SER A 119 6.26 -12.25 3.47
C SER A 119 5.99 -12.04 1.98
N VAL A 120 5.51 -10.85 1.66
CA VAL A 120 5.05 -10.42 0.34
C VAL A 120 5.69 -9.08 -0.01
N CYS A 121 6.25 -8.99 -1.21
CA CYS A 121 6.73 -7.72 -1.73
C CYS A 121 5.54 -6.93 -2.31
N LEU A 122 5.18 -5.81 -1.70
CA LEU A 122 4.08 -4.98 -2.21
C LEU A 122 4.33 -4.41 -3.62
N ALA A 123 5.60 -4.32 -4.04
CA ALA A 123 5.95 -3.89 -5.39
C ALA A 123 5.47 -4.87 -6.48
N ASP A 124 5.21 -6.14 -6.13
CA ASP A 124 4.72 -7.15 -7.07
C ASP A 124 3.31 -6.82 -7.58
N PHE A 125 2.56 -5.97 -6.86
CA PHE A 125 1.22 -5.53 -7.24
C PHE A 125 1.22 -4.21 -8.02
N CYS A 126 2.38 -3.69 -8.42
CA CYS A 126 2.45 -2.40 -9.08
C CYS A 126 1.85 -2.38 -10.49
N ASP A 127 1.79 -3.52 -11.16
CA ASP A 127 1.12 -3.70 -12.44
C ASP A 127 -0.40 -3.53 -12.30
N ILE A 128 -1.00 -4.15 -11.29
CA ILE A 128 -2.43 -4.06 -10.97
C ILE A 128 -2.78 -2.65 -10.49
N MET A 129 -1.94 -2.08 -9.62
CA MET A 129 -2.14 -0.73 -9.06
C MET A 129 -1.74 0.39 -10.03
N ARG A 130 -1.07 0.07 -11.15
CA ARG A 130 -0.56 1.02 -12.14
C ARG A 130 0.35 2.09 -11.52
N CYS A 131 1.38 1.64 -10.81
CA CYS A 131 2.30 2.52 -10.06
C CYS A 131 2.91 3.65 -10.90
N GLU A 132 3.16 3.43 -12.19
CA GLU A 132 3.68 4.45 -13.11
C GLU A 132 2.81 5.73 -13.14
N VAL A 133 1.48 5.57 -13.17
CA VAL A 133 0.54 6.70 -13.20
C VAL A 133 0.36 7.32 -11.82
N LEU A 134 0.44 6.49 -10.78
CA LEU A 134 0.26 6.95 -9.40
C LEU A 134 1.43 7.78 -8.88
N LEU A 135 2.66 7.50 -9.34
CA LEU A 135 3.84 8.30 -8.97
C LEU A 135 3.67 9.78 -9.34
N GLU A 136 3.11 10.06 -10.51
CA GLU A 136 2.87 11.43 -10.99
C GLU A 136 1.79 12.13 -10.16
N ARG A 137 0.74 11.40 -9.78
CA ARG A 137 -0.40 11.97 -9.05
C ARG A 137 -0.19 12.08 -7.55
N MET A 138 0.68 11.26 -6.96
CA MET A 138 0.88 11.21 -5.49
C MET A 138 1.83 12.26 -4.92
N GLN A 139 2.61 12.94 -5.77
CA GLN A 139 3.33 14.16 -5.35
C GLN A 139 2.35 15.26 -4.88
N ASP A 140 1.14 15.30 -5.45
CA ASP A 140 0.08 16.24 -5.03
C ASP A 140 -0.57 15.88 -3.67
N PHE A 141 -0.36 14.66 -3.15
CA PHE A 141 -1.02 14.16 -1.93
C PHE A 141 -0.22 14.38 -0.64
N ASP A 142 1.03 14.84 -0.73
CA ASP A 142 1.89 15.14 0.44
C ASP A 142 1.70 16.60 0.93
N ASP A 143 1.20 17.50 0.07
CA ASP A 143 0.99 18.92 0.39
C ASP A 143 -0.41 19.26 0.94
N THR A 144 -1.36 18.33 0.89
CA THR A 144 -2.70 18.56 1.43
C THR A 144 -2.89 17.91 2.80
N LEU A 145 -2.64 18.70 3.86
CA LEU A 145 -3.58 18.78 5.01
C LEU A 145 -5.00 18.69 4.44
N PRO A 146 -5.97 17.96 5.05
CA PRO A 146 -7.25 17.65 4.39
C PRO A 146 -8.01 18.94 4.07
N SER A 147 -7.71 19.48 2.89
CA SER A 147 -8.44 20.53 2.22
C SER A 147 -9.49 19.76 1.46
N ASN A 148 -10.74 19.94 1.88
CA ASN A 148 -11.91 19.33 1.26
C ASN A 148 -11.75 19.40 -0.26
N SER A 149 -11.40 18.28 -0.88
CA SER A 149 -11.18 18.24 -2.32
C SER A 149 -12.54 18.20 -3.01
N ALA A 150 -12.60 18.76 -4.21
CA ALA A 150 -13.80 19.10 -5.00
C ALA A 150 -14.84 17.99 -5.22
N LEU A 151 -14.60 16.76 -4.73
CA LEU A 151 -15.62 15.72 -4.65
C LEU A 151 -16.72 16.05 -3.62
N ASP A 152 -16.40 16.84 -2.58
CA ASP A 152 -17.37 17.30 -1.57
C ASP A 152 -18.28 18.45 -2.07
N LEU A 153 -17.99 19.04 -3.23
CA LEU A 153 -18.85 20.07 -3.83
C LEU A 153 -20.11 19.49 -4.49
N TRP A 154 -20.03 18.24 -4.96
CA TRP A 154 -21.15 17.58 -5.68
C TRP A 154 -22.14 16.89 -4.75
N HIS A 155 -21.86 16.85 -3.44
CA HIS A 155 -22.73 16.26 -2.42
C HIS A 155 -23.52 17.28 -1.58
N GLN A 156 -23.39 18.58 -1.86
CA GLN A 156 -24.20 19.57 -1.16
C GLN A 156 -25.65 19.55 -1.67
N PRO A 157 -26.66 19.43 -0.79
CA PRO A 157 -28.05 19.59 -1.20
C PRO A 157 -28.24 21.03 -1.67
N ALA A 158 -28.60 21.18 -2.94
CA ALA A 158 -28.91 22.45 -3.58
C ALA A 158 -30.20 23.06 -2.99
N MET A 159 -30.12 23.61 -1.79
CA MET A 159 -31.17 24.44 -1.20
C MET A 159 -30.50 25.53 -0.38
N LEU A 160 -30.26 26.67 -1.03
CA LEU A 160 -30.55 28.03 -0.56
C LEU A 160 -29.92 29.03 -1.55
N LEU A 161 -30.65 29.24 -2.66
CA LEU A 161 -30.55 30.48 -3.42
C LEU A 161 -31.15 31.60 -2.56
N THR A 162 -30.33 32.55 -2.12
CA THR A 162 -30.69 33.97 -1.99
C THR A 162 -29.43 34.84 -1.85
N THR A 163 -29.00 35.39 -2.99
CA THR A 163 -28.67 36.81 -3.30
C THR A 163 -27.98 37.77 -2.29
N PRO A 164 -27.31 38.83 -2.80
CA PRO A 164 -26.00 39.27 -2.34
C PRO A 164 -26.00 40.57 -1.50
N ALA A 165 -24.76 40.94 -1.10
CA ALA A 165 -24.26 42.28 -0.79
C ALA A 165 -24.25 42.72 0.69
N ARG A 166 -23.02 42.84 1.23
CA ARG A 166 -22.58 44.08 1.88
C ARG A 166 -21.05 44.19 1.88
N HIS A 167 -20.55 45.15 1.09
CA HIS A 167 -19.23 45.72 1.25
C HIS A 167 -19.15 46.42 2.62
N GLN A 168 -18.09 46.17 3.38
CA GLN A 168 -17.67 47.03 4.49
C GLN A 168 -16.33 47.65 4.11
N GLU A 169 -16.38 48.91 3.65
CA GLU A 169 -15.21 49.76 3.45
C GLU A 169 -14.49 50.00 4.78
N ARG A 170 -13.16 49.87 4.75
CA ARG A 170 -12.23 50.27 5.80
C ARG A 170 -11.82 51.72 5.53
N SER A 171 -12.23 52.65 6.38
CA SER A 171 -11.77 54.04 6.35
C SER A 171 -10.48 54.18 7.17
N GLN A 172 -9.41 54.61 6.51
CA GLN A 172 -8.22 55.23 7.08
C GLN A 172 -7.85 56.39 6.16
N THR A 173 -7.98 57.63 6.66
CA THR A 173 -7.11 58.80 6.40
C THR A 173 -7.74 60.02 7.05
N GLY A 174 -6.97 60.74 7.87
CA GLY A 174 -7.33 62.00 8.51
C GLY A 174 -6.67 62.14 9.86
#